data_AF-A0AAN1X7J6-F1
#
_entry.id   AF-A0AAN1X7J6-F1
#
_cell.length_a   1.000
_cell.length_b   1.000
_cell.length_c   1.000
_cell.angle_alpha   90.00
_cell.angle_beta   90.00
_cell.angle_gamma   90.00
#
_symmetry.space_group_name_H-M   'P 1'
#
loop_
_entity.id
_entity.type
_entity.pdbx_description
1 polymer ?
#
loop_
_entity_poly.entity_id
_entity_poly.type
_entity_poly.pdbx_seq_one_letter_code
_entity_poly.pdbx_strand_id
1 'polypeptide(L)'
;MSGDMEILFSLAGRMHVLLRREVNRIIDVEWMCIDADYAKEMVKLARAVGSDELHKLCDRIEAVHPLLPRPEIPVPLQVAVSEPKYLKTLR
;
A
#
# COMPACT_ATOMS: atom_id res chain seq x y z
N MET A 1 1.74 -2.83 21.17
CA MET A 1 2.64 -3.94 20.79
C MET A 1 1.85 -5.25 20.59
N SER A 2 1.23 -5.91 21.61
CA SER A 2 0.42 -7.13 21.34
C SER A 2 -0.89 -6.87 20.58
N GLY A 3 -1.61 -5.79 20.90
CA GLY A 3 -2.91 -5.52 20.27
C GLY A 3 -2.82 -5.17 18.78
N ASP A 4 -1.72 -4.54 18.33
CA ASP A 4 -1.56 -4.12 16.94
C ASP A 4 -1.41 -5.32 16.00
N MET A 5 -0.75 -6.38 16.48
CA MET A 5 -0.57 -7.62 15.71
C MET A 5 -1.85 -8.44 15.61
N GLU A 6 -2.66 -8.49 16.66
CA GLU A 6 -4.00 -9.12 16.62
C GLU A 6 -4.95 -8.38 15.66
N ILE A 7 -4.88 -7.05 15.64
CA ILE A 7 -5.62 -6.22 14.69
C ILE A 7 -5.15 -6.51 13.26
N LEU A 8 -3.84 -6.56 13.02
CA LEU A 8 -3.29 -6.86 11.71
C LEU A 8 -3.73 -8.25 11.20
N PHE A 9 -3.65 -9.27 12.05
CA PHE A 9 -4.08 -10.62 11.72
C PHE A 9 -5.57 -10.67 11.35
N SER A 10 -6.41 -9.95 12.10
CA SER A 10 -7.85 -9.81 11.80
C SER A 10 -8.10 -9.11 10.44
N LEU A 11 -7.34 -8.06 10.13
CA LEU A 11 -7.44 -7.34 8.86
C LEU A 11 -6.98 -8.21 7.68
N ALA A 12 -5.89 -8.95 7.84
CA ALA A 12 -5.38 -9.87 6.84
C ALA A 12 -6.35 -11.03 6.58
N GLY A 13 -7.00 -11.57 7.63
CA GLY A 13 -8.08 -12.55 7.49
C GLY A 13 -9.29 -11.99 6.73
N ARG A 14 -9.68 -10.74 6.99
CA ARG A 14 -10.75 -10.08 6.21
C ARG A 14 -10.34 -9.90 4.74
N MET A 15 -9.08 -9.55 4.47
CA MET A 15 -8.56 -9.43 3.11
C MET A 15 -8.64 -10.77 2.38
N HIS A 16 -8.27 -11.87 3.04
CA HIS A 16 -8.38 -13.22 2.51
C HIS A 16 -9.81 -13.55 2.07
N VAL A 17 -10.81 -13.29 2.92
CA VAL A 17 -12.22 -13.57 2.60
C VAL A 17 -12.69 -12.76 1.39
N LEU A 18 -12.36 -11.46 1.33
CA LEU A 18 -12.74 -10.61 0.21
C LEU A 18 -12.06 -11.03 -1.09
N LEU A 19 -10.75 -11.29 -1.08
CA LEU A 19 -10.03 -11.76 -2.26
C LEU A 19 -10.54 -13.11 -2.76
N ARG A 20 -10.95 -14.00 -1.85
CA ARG A 20 -11.60 -15.25 -2.22
C ARG A 20 -12.95 -15.04 -2.88
N ARG A 21 -13.74 -14.07 -2.40
CA ARG A 21 -15.06 -13.72 -2.96
C ARG A 21 -14.94 -13.10 -4.35
N GLU A 22 -14.07 -12.10 -4.51
CA GLU A 22 -14.02 -11.28 -5.72
C GLU A 22 -13.26 -11.96 -6.87
N VAL A 23 -12.13 -12.62 -6.56
CA VAL A 23 -11.19 -13.14 -7.57
C VAL A 23 -10.76 -14.58 -7.30
N ASN A 24 -11.43 -15.29 -6.38
CA ASN A 24 -11.11 -16.66 -5.99
C ASN A 24 -9.65 -16.86 -5.53
N ARG A 25 -9.02 -15.79 -5.00
CA ARG A 25 -7.62 -15.81 -4.55
C ARG A 25 -7.54 -16.12 -3.06
N ILE A 26 -6.76 -17.15 -2.72
CA ILE A 26 -6.38 -17.47 -1.35
C ILE A 26 -5.02 -16.84 -1.08
N ILE A 27 -4.91 -16.14 0.04
CA ILE A 27 -3.64 -15.58 0.54
C ILE A 27 -3.29 -16.17 1.90
N ASP A 28 -2.01 -16.14 2.23
CA ASP A 28 -1.48 -16.53 3.53
C ASP A 28 -1.55 -15.34 4.50
N VAL A 29 -2.29 -15.52 5.59
CA VAL A 29 -2.56 -14.48 6.59
C VAL A 29 -1.38 -14.33 7.56
N GLU A 30 -0.65 -15.41 7.82
CA GLU A 30 0.52 -15.38 8.70
C GLU A 30 1.68 -14.65 8.01
N TRP A 31 1.92 -14.98 6.73
CA TRP A 31 2.95 -14.31 5.92
C TRP A 31 2.71 -12.82 5.74
N MET A 32 1.44 -12.41 5.65
CA MET A 32 1.02 -10.99 5.65
C MET A 32 1.43 -10.22 6.90
N CYS A 33 1.74 -10.88 8.02
CA CYS A 33 2.08 -10.22 9.28
C CYS A 33 3.59 -10.16 9.54
N ILE A 34 4.37 -11.05 8.93
CA ILE A 34 5.81 -11.23 9.21
C ILE A 34 6.71 -10.70 8.09
N ASP A 35 6.22 -10.61 6.85
CA ASP A 35 7.01 -10.20 5.69
C ASP A 35 6.42 -8.96 5.01
N ALA A 36 7.24 -7.90 4.96
CA ALA A 36 6.84 -6.60 4.43
C ALA A 36 6.65 -6.61 2.91
N ASP A 37 7.47 -7.35 2.18
CA ASP A 37 7.42 -7.39 0.71
C ASP A 37 6.19 -8.17 0.26
N TYR A 38 5.90 -9.29 0.93
CA TYR A 38 4.67 -10.04 0.71
C TYR A 38 3.43 -9.19 0.99
N ALA A 39 3.39 -8.52 2.15
CA ALA A 39 2.28 -7.64 2.50
C ALA A 39 2.08 -6.52 1.46
N LYS A 40 3.17 -5.93 0.97
CA LYS A 40 3.15 -4.88 -0.05
C LYS A 40 2.57 -5.37 -1.37
N GLU A 41 3.00 -6.54 -1.84
CA GLU A 41 2.48 -7.12 -3.08
C GLU A 41 1.01 -7.54 -2.94
N MET A 42 0.60 -8.04 -1.77
CA MET A 42 -0.82 -8.37 -1.52
C MET A 42 -1.69 -7.11 -1.49
N VAL A 43 -1.22 -6.02 -0.91
CA VAL A 43 -1.94 -4.74 -0.93
C VAL A 43 -2.06 -4.18 -2.35
N LYS A 44 -0.98 -4.23 -3.16
CA LYS A 44 -1.04 -3.86 -4.58
C LYS A 44 -2.04 -4.71 -5.35
N LEU A 45 -2.03 -6.02 -5.15
CA LEU A 45 -2.97 -6.95 -5.76
C LEU A 45 -4.41 -6.61 -5.37
N ALA A 46 -4.67 -6.40 -4.08
CA ALA A 46 -5.99 -6.05 -3.57
C ALA A 46 -6.51 -4.72 -4.13
N ARG A 47 -5.64 -3.72 -4.31
CA ARG A 47 -6.01 -2.45 -4.96
C ARG A 47 -6.38 -2.66 -6.44
N ALA A 48 -5.71 -3.56 -7.14
CA ALA A 48 -5.99 -3.87 -8.55
C ALA A 48 -7.35 -4.55 -8.79
N VAL A 49 -7.93 -5.21 -7.78
CA VAL A 49 -9.27 -5.84 -7.87
C VAL A 49 -10.39 -4.80 -8.06
N GLY A 50 -10.20 -3.57 -7.58
CA GLY A 50 -11.13 -2.46 -7.83
C GLY A 50 -12.40 -2.44 -6.96
N SER A 51 -12.40 -3.12 -5.81
CA SER A 51 -13.49 -3.06 -4.83
C SER A 51 -13.24 -1.97 -3.78
N ASP A 52 -14.23 -1.09 -3.57
CA ASP A 52 -14.18 -0.05 -2.55
C ASP A 52 -13.93 -0.59 -1.13
N GLU A 53 -14.46 -1.79 -0.83
CA GLU A 53 -14.25 -2.44 0.46
C GLU A 53 -12.79 -2.89 0.63
N LEU A 54 -12.19 -3.42 -0.44
CA LEU A 54 -10.78 -3.83 -0.45
C LEU A 54 -9.87 -2.60 -0.34
N HIS A 55 -10.18 -1.49 -1.03
CA HIS A 55 -9.40 -0.26 -0.95
C HIS A 55 -9.37 0.30 0.48
N LYS A 56 -10.53 0.42 1.14
CA LYS A 56 -10.61 0.85 2.55
C LYS A 56 -9.87 -0.09 3.49
N LEU A 57 -9.87 -1.39 3.18
CA LEU A 57 -9.14 -2.39 3.96
C LEU A 57 -7.63 -2.24 3.79
N CYS A 58 -7.15 -2.03 2.55
CA CYS A 58 -5.75 -1.75 2.25
C CYS A 58 -5.25 -0.52 3.02
N ASP A 59 -6.00 0.58 3.01
CA ASP A 59 -5.62 1.81 3.72
C ASP A 59 -5.47 1.55 5.23
N ARG A 60 -6.36 0.72 5.80
CA ARG A 60 -6.30 0.36 7.22
C ARG A 60 -5.13 -0.57 7.54
N ILE A 61 -4.79 -1.50 6.64
CA ILE A 61 -3.64 -2.39 6.80
C ILE A 61 -2.35 -1.57 6.74
N GLU A 62 -2.18 -0.69 5.75
CA GLU A 62 -1.01 0.19 5.64
C GLU A 62 -0.85 1.10 6.87
N ALA A 63 -1.95 1.51 7.51
CA ALA A 63 -1.90 2.35 8.71
C ALA A 63 -1.43 1.61 9.98
N VAL A 64 -1.69 0.29 10.07
CA VAL A 64 -1.42 -0.55 11.25
C VAL A 64 -0.16 -1.40 11.08
N HIS A 65 0.17 -1.80 9.84
CA HIS A 65 1.25 -2.73 9.55
C HIS A 65 2.62 -2.10 9.88
N PRO A 66 3.39 -2.67 10.83
CA PRO A 66 4.59 -2.02 11.35
C PRO A 66 5.75 -2.00 10.34
N LEU A 67 5.79 -2.96 9.42
CA LEU A 67 6.88 -3.11 8.45
C LEU A 67 6.60 -2.47 7.08
N LEU A 68 5.38 -2.00 6.83
CA LEU A 68 5.07 -1.40 5.53
C LEU A 68 5.53 0.06 5.54
N PRO A 69 6.20 0.53 4.47
CA PRO A 69 6.49 1.95 4.35
C PRO A 69 5.16 2.67 4.29
N ARG A 70 4.91 3.56 5.26
CA ARG A 70 3.72 4.40 5.26
C ARG A 70 3.74 5.19 3.95
N PRO A 71 2.66 5.21 3.15
CA PRO A 71 2.66 6.02 1.95
C PRO A 71 2.92 7.47 2.38
N GLU A 72 4.10 7.98 2.06
CA GLU A 72 4.35 9.40 2.09
C GLU A 72 3.32 9.98 1.13
N ILE A 73 2.31 10.67 1.66
CA ILE A 73 1.46 11.54 0.86
C ILE A 73 2.47 12.37 0.05
N PRO A 74 2.49 12.29 -1.28
CA PRO A 74 3.49 13.01 -2.04
C PRO A 74 3.29 14.48 -1.71
N VAL A 75 4.16 15.00 -0.85
CA VAL A 75 4.35 16.44 -0.72
C VAL A 75 4.67 16.86 -2.15
N PRO A 76 3.87 17.73 -2.78
CA PRO A 76 4.07 18.07 -4.17
C PRO A 76 5.53 18.49 -4.33
N LEU A 77 6.29 17.67 -5.05
CA LEU A 77 7.65 17.97 -5.44
C LEU A 77 7.56 19.29 -6.21
N GLN A 78 7.94 20.39 -5.55
CA GLN A 78 8.18 21.65 -6.24
C GLN A 78 9.35 21.37 -7.17
N VAL A 79 9.04 20.93 -8.38
CA VAL A 79 10.00 20.85 -9.47
C VAL A 79 10.40 22.29 -9.73
N ALA A 80 11.51 22.72 -9.13
CA ALA A 80 12.13 23.98 -9.46
C ALA A 80 12.48 23.90 -10.94
N VAL A 81 11.68 24.58 -11.77
CA VAL A 81 11.95 24.76 -13.18
C VAL A 81 13.22 25.58 -13.27
N SER A 82 14.36 24.89 -13.38
CA SER A 82 15.64 25.50 -13.70
C SER A 82 15.52 26.08 -15.11
N GLU A 83 15.48 27.41 -15.21
CA GLU A 83 15.57 28.08 -16.51
C GLU A 83 16.79 27.57 -17.29
N PRO A 84 16.65 27.20 -18.58
CA PRO A 84 17.78 26.76 -19.38
C PRO A 84 18.76 27.94 -19.58
N LYS A 85 19.97 27.76 -19.08
CA LYS A 85 21.09 28.72 -19.04
C LYS A 85 21.56 29.23 -20.42
N TYR A 86 21.02 28.71 -21.52
CA TYR A 86 21.55 28.91 -22.87
C TYR A 86 20.89 30.04 -23.67
N LEU A 87 19.90 30.75 -23.14
CA LEU A 87 19.23 31.85 -23.86
C LEU A 87 20.01 33.18 -23.88
N LYS A 88 21.20 33.27 -23.24
CA LYS A 88 21.94 34.55 -23.11
C LYS A 88 23.10 34.74 -24.10
N THR A 89 23.35 33.80 -25.03
CA THR A 89 24.50 33.90 -25.95
C THR A 89 24.14 33.89 -27.43
N LEU A 90 22.86 33.99 -27.80
CA LEU A 90 22.47 34.25 -29.19
C LEU A 90 22.27 35.75 -29.41
N ARG A 91 23.38 36.44 -29.69
CA ARG A 91 23.40 37.74 -30.36
C ARG A 91 24.59 37.81 -31.29
#